data_AF-A0AAV9LBZ7-F1
#
_entry.id   AF-A0AAV9LBZ7-F1
#
_cell.length_a   1.000
_cell.length_b   1.000
_cell.length_c   1.000
_cell.angle_alpha   90.00
_cell.angle_beta   90.00
_cell.angle_gamma   90.00
#
_symmetry.space_group_name_H-M   'P 1'
#
loop_
_entity.id
_entity.type
_entity.pdbx_description
1 polymer ?
#
loop_
_entity_poly.entity_id
_entity_poly.type
_entity_poly.pdbx_seq_one_letter_code
_entity_poly.pdbx_strand_id
1 'polypeptide(L)'
;MELDELRSILKNSSVDLWSLIDTAISVAILDHGDELRSRRDAIVEKLYAPLFSNNSNSDRNYEIPNKIERNIDDDHNLKTEEKSNEEDVEISKILRIKNHFEIPNQSENCLVDQLQSLAEMDINFKVLEKTDIGRHVNKLRKHSSNEVRRLVKLLIRRWKDIVDEWVRLNTLVEDTGT
;
A
#
# COMPACT_ATOMS: atom_id res chain seq x y z
N MET A 1 16.45 17.69 -15.90
CA MET A 1 17.02 16.89 -17.00
C MET A 1 15.88 16.60 -17.95
N GLU A 2 16.03 17.01 -19.20
CA GLU A 2 15.02 16.78 -20.24
C GLU A 2 15.08 15.32 -20.73
N LEU A 3 13.98 14.77 -21.23
CA LEU A 3 13.92 13.37 -21.68
C LEU A 3 14.92 13.07 -22.80
N ASP A 4 15.09 14.01 -23.72
CA ASP A 4 15.99 13.84 -24.87
C ASP A 4 17.46 13.94 -24.48
N GLU A 5 17.77 14.71 -23.43
CA GLU A 5 19.09 14.79 -22.84
C GLU A 5 19.48 13.45 -22.20
N LEU A 6 18.59 12.85 -21.39
CA LEU A 6 18.81 11.54 -20.80
C LEU A 6 18.98 10.45 -21.87
N ARG A 7 18.15 10.48 -22.93
CA ARG A 7 18.27 9.53 -24.05
C ARG A 7 19.59 9.65 -24.78
N SER A 8 20.09 10.88 -24.99
CA SER A 8 21.38 11.13 -25.60
C SER A 8 22.53 10.59 -24.73
N ILE A 9 22.48 10.83 -23.42
CA ILE A 9 23.46 10.30 -22.46
C ILE A 9 23.46 8.77 -22.48
N LEU A 10 22.28 8.14 -22.41
CA LEU A 10 22.16 6.69 -22.44
C LEU A 10 22.66 6.09 -23.76
N LYS A 11 22.41 6.73 -24.90
CA LYS A 11 22.89 6.29 -26.21
C LYS A 11 24.41 6.42 -26.37
N ASN A 12 25.00 7.43 -25.74
CA ASN A 12 26.44 7.67 -25.77
C ASN A 12 27.19 6.87 -24.69
N SER A 13 26.48 6.41 -23.66
CA SER A 13 26.98 5.47 -22.67
C SER A 13 26.67 4.02 -23.08
N SER A 14 27.39 3.04 -22.56
CA SER A 14 27.01 1.63 -22.70
C SER A 14 26.08 1.17 -21.56
N VAL A 15 25.43 2.09 -20.86
CA VAL A 15 24.63 1.81 -19.66
C VAL A 15 23.17 1.64 -20.03
N ASP A 16 22.58 0.53 -19.63
CA ASP A 16 21.16 0.25 -19.79
C ASP A 16 20.31 1.12 -18.85
N LEU A 17 19.12 1.54 -19.32
CA LEU A 17 18.22 2.39 -18.55
C LEU A 17 17.81 1.76 -17.21
N TRP A 18 17.50 0.46 -17.21
CA TRP A 18 17.09 -0.22 -15.98
C TRP A 18 18.25 -0.37 -15.01
N SER A 19 19.43 -0.70 -15.53
CA SER A 19 20.66 -0.74 -14.72
C SER A 19 21.00 0.64 -14.11
N LEU A 20 20.77 1.73 -14.85
CA LEU A 20 20.92 3.09 -14.35
C LEU A 20 19.91 3.39 -13.24
N ILE A 21 18.65 3.00 -13.42
CA ILE A 21 17.61 3.20 -12.40
C ILE A 21 17.96 2.44 -11.11
N ASP A 22 18.34 1.16 -11.21
CA ASP A 22 18.70 0.35 -10.04
C ASP A 22 19.91 0.92 -9.30
N THR A 23 20.92 1.37 -10.06
CA THR A 23 22.12 2.02 -9.50
C THR A 23 21.74 3.35 -8.82
N ALA A 24 20.93 4.18 -9.47
CA ALA A 24 20.50 5.46 -8.92
C ALA A 24 19.65 5.29 -7.65
N ILE A 25 18.77 4.30 -7.60
CA ILE A 25 18.01 3.96 -6.40
C ILE A 25 18.95 3.50 -5.28
N SER A 26 19.94 2.66 -5.60
CA SER A 26 20.91 2.18 -4.62
C SER A 26 21.74 3.32 -4.02
N VAL A 27 22.22 4.26 -4.84
CA VAL A 27 22.91 5.47 -4.37
C VAL A 27 21.97 6.34 -3.53
N ALA A 28 20.73 6.55 -3.97
CA ALA A 28 19.76 7.34 -3.23
C ALA A 28 19.41 6.74 -1.86
N ILE A 29 19.40 5.41 -1.71
CA ILE A 29 19.21 4.75 -0.41
C ILE A 29 20.38 5.08 0.53
N LEU A 30 21.62 5.00 0.04
CA LEU A 30 22.82 5.20 0.85
C LEU A 30 23.01 6.66 1.27
N ASP A 31 22.74 7.60 0.35
CA ASP A 31 23.08 9.00 0.56
C ASP A 31 21.88 9.84 1.02
N HIS A 32 20.65 9.46 0.63
CA HIS A 32 19.44 10.27 0.75
C HIS A 32 18.18 9.43 1.07
N GLY A 33 18.31 8.40 1.91
CA GLY A 33 17.24 7.41 2.12
C GLY A 33 15.90 7.99 2.60
N ASP A 34 15.91 9.02 3.45
CA ASP A 34 14.69 9.67 3.93
C ASP A 34 13.98 10.46 2.82
N GLU A 35 14.73 11.16 1.97
CA GLU A 35 14.18 11.90 0.84
C GLU A 35 13.63 10.96 -0.23
N LEU A 36 14.31 9.83 -0.48
CA LEU A 36 13.82 8.79 -1.38
C LEU A 36 12.47 8.24 -0.90
N ARG A 37 12.30 8.05 0.41
CA ARG A 37 11.03 7.59 0.99
C ARG A 37 9.89 8.58 0.76
N SER A 38 10.14 9.88 0.91
CA SER A 38 9.15 10.92 0.61
C SER A 38 8.84 11.01 -0.89
N ARG A 39 9.85 10.88 -1.76
CA ARG A 39 9.67 10.96 -3.22
C ARG A 39 9.04 9.71 -3.81
N ARG A 40 9.16 8.55 -3.16
CA ARG A 40 8.56 7.28 -3.59
C ARG A 40 7.07 7.45 -3.88
N ASP A 41 6.35 8.15 -3.01
CA ASP A 41 4.90 8.27 -3.14
C ASP A 41 4.52 9.06 -4.40
N ALA A 42 5.26 10.11 -4.75
CA ALA A 42 5.08 10.85 -6.01
C ALA A 42 5.49 10.04 -7.26
N ILE A 43 6.47 9.14 -7.13
CA ILE A 43 6.84 8.20 -8.22
C ILE A 43 5.72 7.17 -8.43
N VAL A 44 5.20 6.60 -7.34
CA VAL A 44 4.06 5.68 -7.38
C VAL A 44 2.85 6.35 -8.01
N GLU A 45 2.54 7.59 -7.61
CA GLU A 45 1.47 8.36 -8.23
C GLU A 45 1.67 8.49 -9.74
N LYS A 46 2.88 8.85 -10.21
CA LYS A 46 3.17 8.94 -11.65
C LYS A 46 3.05 7.60 -12.39
N LEU A 47 3.34 6.48 -11.74
CA LEU A 47 3.26 5.14 -12.34
C LEU A 47 1.81 4.67 -12.51
N TYR A 48 0.93 5.04 -11.57
CA TYR A 48 -0.44 4.57 -11.51
C TYR A 48 -1.48 5.66 -11.85
N ALA A 49 -1.05 6.90 -12.08
CA ALA A 49 -1.91 7.97 -12.55
C ALA A 49 -2.48 7.59 -13.92
N PRO A 50 -3.80 7.81 -14.16
CA PRO A 50 -4.37 7.62 -15.47
C PRO A 50 -3.63 8.53 -16.44
N LEU A 51 -2.98 7.92 -17.44
CA LEU A 51 -2.43 8.65 -18.58
C LEU A 51 -3.61 9.28 -19.33
N PHE A 52 -4.05 10.46 -18.92
CA PHE A 52 -4.79 11.33 -19.81
C PHE A 52 -3.83 11.62 -20.96
N SER A 53 -4.13 10.99 -22.09
CA SER A 53 -3.39 11.01 -23.33
C SER A 53 -3.06 12.44 -23.74
N ASN A 54 -1.87 12.91 -23.38
CA ASN A 54 -1.29 14.07 -24.04
C ASN A 54 -0.62 13.59 -25.32
N ASN A 55 -1.37 13.65 -26.43
CA ASN A 55 -0.75 13.83 -27.72
C ASN A 55 -1.42 14.98 -28.49
N SER A 56 -0.63 16.06 -28.58
CA SER A 56 -0.57 17.09 -29.61
C SER A 56 -1.67 18.18 -29.74
N ASN A 57 -1.24 19.39 -29.34
CA ASN A 57 -1.38 20.69 -30.01
C ASN A 57 -2.79 21.24 -30.29
N SER A 58 -3.19 22.30 -29.58
CA SER A 58 -2.85 23.68 -29.99
C SER A 58 -3.56 24.71 -29.12
N ASP A 59 -2.79 25.70 -28.67
CA ASP A 59 -3.21 27.09 -28.54
C ASP A 59 -4.41 27.46 -27.63
N ARG A 60 -4.02 28.04 -26.48
CA ARG A 60 -4.45 29.34 -25.94
C ARG A 60 -5.18 29.37 -24.61
N ASN A 61 -4.51 30.13 -23.74
CA ASN A 61 -5.02 31.08 -22.77
C ASN A 61 -5.45 30.55 -21.41
N TYR A 62 -4.45 30.61 -20.53
CA TYR A 62 -4.56 30.93 -19.12
C TYR A 62 -5.51 32.13 -18.91
N GLU A 63 -6.59 31.94 -18.15
CA GLU A 63 -7.03 32.91 -17.15
C GLU A 63 -7.67 32.15 -15.98
N ILE A 64 -7.07 32.32 -14.80
CA ILE A 64 -7.75 32.11 -13.52
C ILE A 64 -8.79 33.22 -13.38
N PRO A 65 -10.01 32.90 -12.91
CA PRO A 65 -10.53 33.75 -11.84
C PRO A 65 -11.02 32.95 -10.62
N ASN A 66 -10.34 33.19 -9.50
CA ASN A 66 -10.99 33.31 -8.19
C ASN A 66 -12.14 34.32 -8.32
N LYS A 67 -13.40 33.94 -8.04
CA LYS A 67 -14.27 34.63 -7.08
C LYS A 67 -15.62 33.92 -6.92
N ILE A 68 -15.80 33.43 -5.69
CA ILE A 68 -17.04 33.28 -4.92
C ILE A 68 -18.26 33.98 -5.53
N GLU A 69 -19.31 33.20 -5.80
CA GLU A 69 -20.71 33.56 -5.51
C GLU A 69 -21.51 32.26 -5.33
N ARG A 70 -21.48 31.73 -4.11
CA ARG A 70 -22.42 30.68 -3.68
C ARG A 70 -23.67 31.36 -3.14
N ASN A 71 -24.71 31.41 -3.97
CA ASN A 71 -26.06 31.61 -3.50
C ASN A 71 -26.59 30.31 -2.88
N ILE A 72 -27.37 30.51 -1.83
CA ILE A 72 -27.81 29.59 -0.79
C ILE A 72 -28.99 28.73 -1.29
N ASP A 73 -29.25 27.67 -0.54
CA ASP A 73 -30.37 26.73 -0.58
C ASP A 73 -30.17 25.47 -1.43
N ASP A 74 -29.55 24.45 -0.82
CA ASP A 74 -30.26 23.20 -0.61
C ASP A 74 -29.67 22.42 0.57
N ASP A 75 -30.59 22.04 1.46
CA ASP A 75 -30.41 21.26 2.67
C ASP A 75 -29.83 19.88 2.36
N HIS A 76 -28.54 19.70 2.63
CA HIS A 76 -28.00 18.39 2.99
C HIS A 76 -26.90 18.54 4.03
N ASN A 77 -27.32 18.33 5.28
CA ASN A 77 -26.54 17.88 6.42
C ASN A 77 -25.50 16.80 6.05
N LEU A 78 -24.32 17.23 5.58
CA LEU A 78 -23.14 16.39 5.54
C LEU A 78 -22.22 16.83 6.69
N LYS A 79 -22.58 16.36 7.88
CA LYS A 79 -21.58 16.08 8.91
C LYS A 79 -20.67 14.99 8.35
N THR A 80 -19.70 15.36 7.54
CA THR A 80 -18.53 14.50 7.34
C THR A 80 -17.72 14.64 8.62
N GLU A 81 -18.12 13.85 9.61
CA GLU A 81 -17.32 13.53 10.77
C GLU A 81 -16.02 12.92 10.22
N GLU A 82 -14.98 13.74 10.09
CA GLU A 82 -13.59 13.29 9.97
C GLU A 82 -13.18 12.63 11.29
N LYS A 83 -13.74 11.45 11.54
CA LYS A 83 -13.11 10.44 12.38
C LYS A 83 -12.38 9.55 11.39
N SER A 84 -11.14 9.91 11.05
CA SER A 84 -10.25 8.94 10.43
C SER A 84 -10.04 7.86 11.47
N ASN A 85 -10.75 6.75 11.28
CA ASN A 85 -10.84 5.68 12.26
C ASN A 85 -9.42 5.14 12.45
N GLU A 86 -8.92 5.02 13.68
CA GLU A 86 -7.62 4.36 13.94
C GLU A 86 -7.57 2.97 13.26
N GLU A 87 -8.72 2.30 13.20
CA GLU A 87 -8.95 1.07 12.42
C GLU A 87 -8.60 1.22 10.92
N ASP A 88 -8.94 2.33 10.27
CA ASP A 88 -8.64 2.56 8.85
C ASP A 88 -7.13 2.76 8.60
N VAL A 89 -6.43 3.37 9.56
CA VAL A 89 -4.97 3.50 9.52
C VAL A 89 -4.31 2.13 9.63
N GLU A 90 -4.78 1.28 10.53
CA GLU A 90 -4.30 -0.11 10.68
C GLU A 90 -4.58 -0.95 9.43
N ILE A 91 -5.80 -0.88 8.90
CA ILE A 91 -6.19 -1.54 7.64
C ILE A 91 -5.26 -1.11 6.51
N SER A 92 -4.99 0.19 6.39
CA SER A 92 -4.09 0.72 5.35
C SER A 92 -2.66 0.20 5.48
N LYS A 93 -2.13 0.09 6.71
CA LYS A 93 -0.80 -0.49 6.97
C LYS A 93 -0.75 -1.97 6.59
N ILE A 94 -1.78 -2.74 6.96
CA ILE A 94 -1.85 -4.18 6.65
C ILE A 94 -1.98 -4.41 5.15
N LEU A 95 -2.74 -3.58 4.42
CA LEU A 95 -2.81 -3.65 2.96
C LEU A 95 -1.45 -3.38 2.29
N ARG A 96 -0.63 -2.49 2.85
CA ARG A 96 0.74 -2.26 2.35
C ARG A 96 1.62 -3.50 2.53
N ILE A 97 1.52 -4.17 3.68
CA ILE A 97 2.23 -5.44 3.95
C ILE A 97 1.71 -6.53 2.99
N LYS A 98 0.40 -6.66 2.84
CA LYS A 98 -0.25 -7.60 1.92
C LYS A 98 0.33 -7.49 0.51
N ASN A 99 0.41 -6.28 -0.03
CA ASN A 99 0.90 -6.04 -1.39
C ASN A 99 2.36 -6.46 -1.57
N HIS A 100 3.17 -6.40 -0.51
CA HIS A 100 4.53 -6.91 -0.61
C HIS A 100 4.58 -8.43 -0.77
N PHE A 101 3.68 -9.18 -0.14
CA PHE A 101 3.62 -10.64 -0.32
C PHE A 101 3.21 -11.08 -1.74
N GLU A 102 2.67 -10.18 -2.55
CA GLU A 102 2.33 -10.46 -3.95
C GLU A 102 3.52 -10.33 -4.90
N ILE A 103 4.62 -9.71 -4.46
CA ILE A 103 5.82 -9.53 -5.27
C ILE A 103 6.57 -10.87 -5.36
N PRO A 104 6.83 -11.39 -6.57
CA PRO A 104 7.57 -12.64 -6.74
C PRO A 104 9.06 -12.45 -6.36
N ASN A 105 9.70 -13.55 -5.93
CA ASN A 105 11.14 -13.61 -5.63
C ASN A 105 11.61 -12.62 -4.54
N GLN A 106 10.75 -12.28 -3.56
CA GLN A 106 11.19 -11.50 -2.41
C GLN A 106 12.26 -12.23 -1.61
N SER A 107 13.20 -11.46 -1.06
CA SER A 107 14.22 -11.99 -0.17
C SER A 107 13.58 -12.49 1.13
N GLU A 108 14.18 -13.54 1.69
CA GLU A 108 13.72 -14.14 2.95
C GLU A 108 13.63 -13.10 4.08
N ASN A 109 14.65 -12.25 4.21
CA ASN A 109 14.69 -11.23 5.26
C ASN A 109 13.52 -10.24 5.14
N CYS A 110 13.18 -9.82 3.91
CA CYS A 110 12.06 -8.90 3.68
C CYS A 110 10.72 -9.53 4.09
N LEU A 111 10.52 -10.81 3.77
CA LEU A 111 9.33 -11.56 4.19
C LEU A 111 9.27 -11.73 5.71
N VAL A 112 10.40 -12.01 6.35
CA VAL A 112 10.50 -12.12 7.82
C VAL A 112 10.13 -10.80 8.48
N ASP A 113 10.70 -9.68 8.03
CA ASP A 113 10.43 -8.34 8.58
C ASP A 113 8.93 -7.97 8.44
N GLN A 114 8.32 -8.29 7.30
CA GLN A 114 6.90 -8.07 7.07
C GLN A 114 6.00 -8.95 7.95
N LEU A 115 6.32 -10.23 8.08
CA LEU A 115 5.57 -11.16 8.93
C LEU A 115 5.72 -10.80 10.41
N GLN A 116 6.91 -10.34 10.81
CA GLN A 116 7.17 -9.87 12.17
C GLN A 116 6.40 -8.57 12.46
N SER A 117 6.46 -7.59 11.54
CA SER A 117 5.65 -6.37 11.63
C SER A 117 4.16 -6.70 11.78
N LEU A 118 3.67 -7.67 11.02
CA LEU A 118 2.27 -8.11 11.10
C LEU A 118 1.93 -8.82 12.42
N ALA A 119 2.91 -9.51 13.02
CA ALA A 119 2.73 -10.20 14.30
C ALA A 119 2.73 -9.24 15.51
N GLU A 120 3.28 -8.04 15.33
CA GLU A 120 3.31 -6.95 16.31
C GLU A 120 2.06 -6.05 16.23
N MET A 121 1.28 -6.15 15.15
CA MET A 121 0.03 -5.40 15.02
C MET A 121 -1.12 -6.07 15.78
N ASP A 122 -1.93 -5.26 16.46
CA ASP A 122 -3.12 -5.69 17.19
C ASP A 122 -4.29 -5.91 16.22
N ILE A 123 -4.28 -7.06 15.54
CA ILE A 123 -5.28 -7.40 14.53
C ILE A 123 -6.57 -7.91 15.17
N ASN A 124 -7.70 -7.29 14.82
CA ASN A 124 -9.04 -7.78 15.17
C ASN A 124 -9.74 -8.51 13.99
N PHE A 125 -10.89 -9.13 14.25
CA PHE A 125 -11.67 -9.86 13.23
C PHE A 125 -12.05 -8.99 12.03
N LYS A 126 -12.53 -7.76 12.25
CA LYS A 126 -12.95 -6.86 11.16
C LYS A 126 -11.77 -6.53 10.24
N VAL A 127 -10.58 -6.35 10.81
CA VAL A 127 -9.36 -6.09 10.05
C VAL A 127 -8.97 -7.31 9.22
N LEU A 128 -9.04 -8.53 9.78
CA LEU A 128 -8.81 -9.77 9.02
C LEU A 128 -9.78 -9.92 7.84
N GLU A 129 -11.06 -9.67 8.09
CA GLU A 129 -12.12 -9.73 7.09
C GLU A 129 -11.90 -8.69 5.97
N LYS A 130 -11.68 -7.43 6.33
CA LYS A 130 -11.51 -6.34 5.36
C LYS A 130 -10.24 -6.46 4.51
N THR A 131 -9.15 -6.94 5.10
CA THR A 131 -7.84 -6.97 4.41
C THR A 131 -7.62 -8.25 3.60
N ASP A 132 -8.34 -9.33 3.91
CA ASP A 132 -8.10 -10.70 3.41
C ASP A 132 -6.61 -11.11 3.49
N ILE A 133 -5.91 -10.62 4.53
CA ILE A 133 -4.49 -10.87 4.73
C ILE A 133 -4.22 -12.36 5.04
N GLY A 134 -5.19 -13.03 5.68
CA GLY A 134 -5.17 -14.46 5.98
C GLY A 134 -4.82 -15.32 4.78
N ARG A 135 -5.45 -15.04 3.63
CA ARG A 135 -5.22 -15.77 2.38
C ARG A 135 -3.79 -15.61 1.88
N HIS A 136 -3.24 -14.40 1.97
CA HIS A 136 -1.91 -14.05 1.44
C HIS A 136 -0.82 -14.69 2.29
N VAL A 137 -0.91 -14.59 3.61
CA VAL A 137 0.01 -15.24 4.54
C VAL A 137 -0.08 -16.77 4.44
N ASN A 138 -1.27 -17.33 4.18
CA ASN A 138 -1.42 -18.77 4.01
C ASN A 138 -0.70 -19.32 2.75
N LYS A 139 -0.52 -18.51 1.69
CA LYS A 139 0.30 -18.91 0.52
C LYS A 139 1.75 -19.20 0.92
N LEU A 140 2.27 -18.49 1.93
CA LEU A 140 3.63 -18.64 2.45
C LEU A 140 3.81 -19.85 3.38
N ARG A 141 2.76 -20.63 3.67
CA ARG A 141 2.83 -21.79 4.58
C ARG A 141 3.76 -22.90 4.10
N LYS A 142 4.04 -22.97 2.80
CA LYS A 142 4.96 -23.94 2.17
C LYS A 142 6.29 -23.30 1.74
N HIS A 143 6.62 -22.09 2.22
CA HIS A 143 7.85 -21.40 1.88
C HIS A 143 9.10 -22.22 2.25
N SER A 144 10.19 -22.05 1.49
CA SER A 144 11.45 -22.79 1.65
C SER A 144 12.14 -22.45 2.98
N SER A 145 12.16 -21.16 3.35
CA SER A 145 12.66 -20.70 4.66
C SER A 145 11.84 -21.29 5.81
N ASN A 146 12.56 -21.86 6.78
CA ASN A 146 11.98 -22.36 8.01
C ASN A 146 11.45 -21.23 8.90
N GLU A 147 12.10 -20.07 8.89
CA GLU A 147 11.72 -18.94 9.73
C GLU A 147 10.43 -18.29 9.24
N VAL A 148 10.33 -18.04 7.93
CA VAL A 148 9.08 -17.60 7.28
C VAL A 148 7.94 -18.56 7.61
N ARG A 149 8.18 -19.87 7.47
CA ARG A 149 7.18 -20.90 7.78
C ARG A 149 6.75 -20.89 9.26
N ARG A 150 7.70 -20.65 10.18
CA ARG A 150 7.45 -20.58 11.62
C ARG A 150 6.56 -19.39 11.95
N LEU A 151 6.88 -18.21 11.43
CA LEU A 151 6.09 -16.98 11.61
C LEU A 151 4.69 -17.11 11.03
N VAL A 152 4.56 -17.63 9.81
CA VAL A 152 3.26 -17.88 9.16
C VAL A 152 2.37 -18.79 10.01
N LYS A 153 2.91 -19.89 10.55
CA LYS A 153 2.13 -20.80 11.41
C LYS A 153 1.68 -20.12 12.71
N LEU A 154 2.49 -19.24 13.27
CA LEU A 154 2.17 -18.50 14.50
C LEU A 154 1.05 -17.49 14.26
N LEU A 155 1.14 -16.72 13.17
CA LEU A 155 0.09 -15.78 12.75
C LEU A 155 -1.23 -16.49 12.48
N ILE A 156 -1.23 -17.57 11.70
CA ILE A 156 -2.44 -18.33 11.37
C ILE A 156 -3.11 -18.88 12.63
N ARG A 157 -2.35 -19.33 13.63
CA ARG A 157 -2.91 -19.80 14.90
C ARG A 157 -3.61 -18.67 15.65
N ARG A 158 -2.93 -17.53 15.84
CA ARG A 158 -3.51 -16.35 16.52
C ARG A 158 -4.78 -15.86 15.82
N TRP A 159 -4.76 -15.77 14.49
CA TRP A 159 -5.94 -15.33 13.73
C TRP A 159 -7.08 -16.33 13.76
N LYS A 160 -6.78 -17.62 13.81
CA LYS A 160 -7.79 -18.66 14.02
C LYS A 160 -8.47 -18.50 15.37
N ASP A 161 -7.71 -18.22 16.44
CA ASP A 161 -8.29 -17.97 17.77
C ASP A 161 -9.20 -16.74 17.76
N ILE A 162 -8.80 -15.65 17.08
CA ILE A 162 -9.62 -14.44 16.90
C ILE A 162 -10.93 -14.73 16.16
N VAL A 163 -10.86 -15.51 15.07
CA VAL A 163 -12.04 -15.89 14.28
C VAL A 163 -12.94 -16.83 15.07
N ASP A 164 -12.37 -17.86 15.72
CA ASP A 164 -13.12 -18.84 16.50
C ASP A 164 -13.85 -18.15 17.67
N GLU A 165 -13.21 -17.18 18.34
CA GLU A 165 -13.83 -16.38 19.41
C GLU A 165 -14.97 -15.49 18.91
N TRP A 166 -14.79 -14.83 17.75
CA TRP A 166 -15.85 -14.03 17.12
C TRP A 166 -17.07 -14.89 16.74
N VAL A 167 -16.83 -16.08 16.15
CA VAL A 167 -17.90 -17.03 15.82
C VAL A 167 -18.65 -17.44 17.08
N ARG A 168 -17.93 -17.80 18.15
CA ARG A 168 -18.53 -18.19 19.43
C ARG A 168 -19.43 -17.08 19.98
N LEU A 169 -18.97 -15.83 19.99
CA LEU A 169 -19.75 -14.69 20.48
C LEU A 169 -21.00 -14.44 19.66
N ASN A 170 -20.94 -14.58 18.33
CA ASN A 170 -22.12 -14.39 17.48
C ASN A 170 -23.13 -15.54 17.59
N THR A 171 -22.68 -16.78 17.76
CA THR A 171 -23.59 -17.93 17.93
C THR A 171 -24.38 -17.89 19.25
N LEU A 172 -23.87 -17.21 20.28
CA LEU A 172 -24.57 -17.07 21.58
C LEU A 172 -25.63 -15.96 21.58
N VAL A 173 -25.51 -14.98 20.68
CA VAL A 173 -26.49 -13.88 20.54
C VAL A 173 -27.78 -14.38 19.89
N GLU A 174 -27.71 -15.37 19.01
CA GLU A 174 -28.87 -15.94 18.33
C GLU A 174 -29.75 -16.81 19.26
N ASP A 175 -29.18 -17.36 20.34
CA ASP A 175 -29.87 -18.31 21.24
C ASP A 175 -30.58 -17.64 22.44
N THR A 176 -30.42 -16.31 22.62
CA THR A 176 -31.01 -15.56 23.75
C THR A 176 -32.13 -14.60 23.34
N GLY A 177 -32.51 -14.61 22.06
CA GLY A 177 -33.56 -13.77 21.47
C GLY A 177 -34.79 -14.56 21.03
N THR A 178 -35.40 -15.34 21.93
CA THR A 178 -36.74 -15.94 21.74
C THR A 178 -37.68 -15.53 22.85
#